data_AF-A0A8J2KC13-F1
#
_entry.id   AF-A0A8J2KC13-F1
#
_cell.length_a   1.000
_cell.length_b   1.000
_cell.length_c   1.000
_cell.angle_alpha   90.00
_cell.angle_beta   90.00
_cell.angle_gamma   90.00
#
_symmetry.space_group_name_H-M   'P 1'
#
loop_
_entity.id
_entity.type
_entity.pdbx_description
1 polymer ?
#
loop_
_entity_poly.entity_id
_entity_poly.type
_entity_poly.pdbx_seq_one_letter_code
_entity_poly.pdbx_strand_id
1 'polypeptide(L)' 'MAEIKPTTFPGEAEGKKKLATKATYQSALSTRYASEEMLYNFSELKKFSTWRKLWYNLAAAEKVYKIL' A
#
# COMPACT_ATOMS: atom_id res chain seq x y z
N MET A 1 11.12 -10.49 23.92
CA MET A 1 10.71 -10.43 22.50
C MET A 1 9.67 -9.32 22.41
N ALA A 2 10.01 -8.15 21.86
CA ALA A 2 9.04 -7.06 21.76
C ALA A 2 7.96 -7.43 20.74
N GLU A 3 6.70 -7.50 21.18
CA GLU A 3 5.56 -7.76 20.31
C GLU A 3 5.42 -6.61 19.31
N ILE A 4 5.70 -6.90 18.04
CA ILE A 4 5.39 -6.01 16.93
C ILE A 4 3.88 -6.09 16.73
N LYS A 5 3.11 -5.23 17.41
CA LYS A 5 1.69 -5.07 17.07
C LYS A 5 1.61 -4.60 15.62
N PRO A 6 0.75 -5.21 14.77
CA PRO A 6 0.57 -4.72 13.41
C PRO A 6 0.11 -3.27 13.51
N THR A 7 0.95 -2.36 13.02
CA THR A 7 0.60 -0.94 12.90
C THR A 7 -0.46 -0.84 11.81
N THR A 8 -1.72 -1.08 12.17
CA THR A 8 -2.84 -0.90 11.26
C THR A 8 -2.89 0.58 10.89
N PHE A 9 -2.58 0.90 9.64
CA PHE A 9 -2.57 2.27 9.18
C PHE A 9 -4.02 2.77 9.11
N PRO A 10 -4.29 4.04 9.48
CA PRO A 10 -5.62 4.61 9.33
C PRO A 10 -6.04 4.51 7.84
N GLY A 11 -7.12 3.79 7.57
CA GLY A 11 -7.62 3.48 6.22
C GLY A 11 -7.36 2.06 5.71
N GLU A 12 -6.69 1.19 6.46
CA GLU A 12 -6.42 -0.21 6.09
C GLU A 12 -7.61 -1.14 6.34
N ALA A 13 -8.58 -0.71 7.17
CA ALA A 13 -9.81 -1.43 7.49
C ALA A 13 -11.03 -1.03 6.64
N GLU A 14 -10.90 -0.04 5.75
CA GLU A 14 -12.06 0.43 4.98
C GLU A 14 -12.19 -0.33 3.66
N GLY A 15 -13.22 -1.17 3.63
CA GLY A 15 -13.60 -2.00 2.51
C GLY A 15 -13.76 -1.25 1.19
N LYS A 16 -13.62 -2.05 0.13
CA LYS A 16 -13.82 -1.76 -1.30
C LYS A 16 -14.62 -0.47 -1.60
N LYS A 17 -13.97 0.70 -1.51
CA LYS A 17 -14.53 1.94 -2.06
C LYS A 17 -14.48 1.84 -3.57
N LYS A 18 -15.65 2.02 -4.22
CA LYS A 18 -15.83 2.00 -5.69
C LYS A 18 -14.63 2.66 -6.38
N LEU A 19 -13.89 1.85 -7.15
CA LEU A 19 -12.59 2.21 -7.68
C LEU A 19 -12.68 3.40 -8.64
N ALA A 20 -12.00 4.49 -8.28
CA ALA A 20 -11.58 5.51 -9.23
C ALA A 20 -10.63 4.91 -10.27
N THR A 21 -10.59 5.49 -11.46
CA THR A 21 -9.80 5.06 -12.64
C THR A 21 -8.32 4.74 -12.36
N LYS A 22 -7.74 5.27 -11.27
CA LYS A 22 -6.34 5.11 -10.86
C LYS A 22 -6.03 3.81 -10.09
N ALA A 23 -7.05 3.06 -9.69
CA ALA A 23 -6.90 1.85 -8.91
C ALA A 23 -6.68 0.58 -9.74
N THR A 24 -6.79 0.69 -11.07
CA THR A 24 -6.62 -0.41 -12.02
C THR A 24 -5.40 -0.15 -12.88
N TYR A 25 -4.47 -1.09 -12.94
CA TYR A 25 -3.33 -1.03 -13.85
C TYR A 25 -3.78 -1.24 -15.31
N GLN A 26 -3.55 -0.24 -16.16
CA GLN A 26 -3.95 -0.28 -17.57
C GLN A 26 -2.77 -0.71 -18.46
N SER A 27 -2.92 -1.84 -19.15
CA SER A 27 -1.98 -2.36 -20.16
C SER A 27 -2.74 -3.28 -21.11
N ALA A 28 -2.27 -3.42 -22.36
CA ALA A 28 -2.92 -4.26 -23.38
C ALA A 28 -3.11 -5.72 -22.93
N LEU A 29 -2.28 -6.20 -22.00
CA LEU A 29 -2.35 -7.56 -21.44
C LEU A 29 -3.15 -7.63 -20.14
N SER A 30 -3.39 -6.48 -19.49
CA SER A 30 -3.93 -6.45 -18.13
C SER A 30 -5.42 -6.74 -18.10
N THR A 31 -6.18 -6.27 -19.10
CA THR A 31 -7.64 -6.48 -19.18
C THR A 31 -8.04 -7.92 -19.47
N ARG A 32 -7.17 -8.70 -20.14
CA ARG A 32 -7.53 -10.05 -20.66
C ARG A 32 -6.99 -11.20 -19.81
N TYR A 33 -5.90 -10.99 -19.09
CA TYR A 33 -5.18 -12.08 -18.41
C TYR A 33 -4.93 -11.84 -16.92
N ALA A 34 -5.11 -10.61 -16.41
CA ALA A 34 -4.82 -10.31 -15.00
C ALA A 34 -6.10 -10.32 -14.15
N SER A 35 -6.01 -10.91 -12.96
CA SER A 35 -7.07 -10.82 -11.94
C SER A 35 -7.17 -9.41 -11.37
N GLU A 36 -8.34 -9.05 -10.85
CA GLU A 36 -8.57 -7.74 -10.22
C GLU A 36 -7.56 -7.44 -9.09
N GLU A 37 -7.22 -8.45 -8.28
CA GLU A 37 -6.21 -8.36 -7.22
C GLU A 37 -4.81 -8.08 -7.78
N MET A 38 -4.45 -8.71 -8.91
CA MET A 38 -3.17 -8.46 -9.57
C MET A 38 -3.12 -7.05 -10.18
N LEU A 39 -4.22 -6.59 -10.80
CA LEU A 39 -4.35 -5.23 -11.32
C LEU A 39 -4.22 -4.17 -10.21
N TYR A 40 -4.77 -4.46 -9.03
CA TYR A 40 -4.64 -3.59 -7.86
C TYR A 40 -3.21 -3.57 -7.31
N ASN A 41 -2.52 -4.71 -7.26
CA ASN A 41 -1.13 -4.77 -6.80
C ASN A 41 -0.18 -3.90 -7.64
N PHE A 42 -0.41 -3.86 -8.96
CA PHE A 42 0.37 -3.01 -9.87
C PHE A 42 -0.23 -1.62 -10.10
N SER A 43 -1.30 -1.26 -9.38
CA SER A 43 -1.93 0.05 -9.49
C SER A 43 -1.06 1.17 -8.90
N GLU A 44 -1.22 2.38 -9.43
CA GLU A 44 -0.53 3.56 -8.92
C GLU A 44 -0.93 3.87 -7.46
N LEU A 45 -2.20 3.63 -7.09
CA LEU A 45 -2.66 3.80 -5.72
C LEU A 45 -1.90 2.90 -4.74
N LYS A 46 -1.76 1.61 -5.07
CA LYS A 46 -1.03 0.67 -4.22
C LYS A 46 0.45 1.04 -4.14
N LYS A 47 1.06 1.43 -5.25
CA LYS A 47 2.46 1.91 -5.30
C LYS A 47 2.70 3.09 -4.35
N PHE A 48 1.95 4.19 -4.52
CA PHE A 48 2.16 5.39 -3.71
C PHE A 48 1.77 5.22 -2.25
N SER A 49 0.71 4.44 -1.96
CA SER A 49 0.35 4.09 -0.57
C SER A 49 1.48 3.32 0.11
N THR A 50 2.04 2.32 -0.58
CA THR A 50 3.12 1.48 -0.05
C THR A 50 4.39 2.30 0.20
N TRP A 51 4.75 3.21 -0.70
CA TRP A 51 5.91 4.10 -0.51
C TRP A 51 5.75 5.02 0.72
N ARG A 52 4.56 5.61 0.92
CA ARG A 52 4.29 6.43 2.11
C ARG A 52 4.37 5.61 3.40
N LYS A 53 3.90 4.36 3.38
CA LYS A 53 4.04 3.45 4.52
C LYS A 53 5.51 3.17 4.83
N LEU A 54 6.34 2.96 3.82
CA LEU A 54 7.78 2.78 4.00
C LEU A 54 8.43 4.00 4.63
N TRP A 55 8.13 5.22 4.15
CA TRP A 55 8.66 6.44 4.76
C TRP A 55 8.20 6.63 6.19
N TYR A 56 6.92 6.36 6.50
CA TYR A 56 6.43 6.41 7.87
C TYR A 56 7.17 5.42 8.77
N ASN A 57 7.32 4.17 8.31
CA ASN A 57 8.04 3.14 9.05
C ASN A 57 9.51 3.51 9.25
N LEU A 58 10.15 4.10 8.23
CA LEU A 58 11.51 4.61 8.32
C LEU A 58 11.61 5.69 9.39
N ALA A 59 10.77 6.72 9.34
CA ALA A 59 10.77 7.80 10.33
C ALA A 59 10.43 7.30 11.74
N ALA A 60 9.52 6.33 11.86
CA ALA A 60 9.21 5.69 13.13
C ALA A 60 10.43 4.92 13.70
N ALA A 61 11.15 4.20 12.83
CA ALA A 61 12.38 3.52 13.21
C ALA A 61 13.46 4.53 13.62
N GLU A 62 13.71 5.58 12.83
CA GLU A 62 14.68 6.63 13.16
C GLU A 62 14.36 7.30 14.51
N LYS A 63 13.08 7.56 14.80
CA LYS A 63 12.63 8.09 16.10
C LYS A 63 12.88 7.13 17.26
N VAL A 64 12.64 5.82 17.07
CA VAL A 64 12.86 4.80 18.10
C VAL A 64 14.35 4.60 18.37
N TYR A 65 15.14 4.44 17.31
CA TYR A 65 16.58 4.21 17.40
C TYR A 65 17.38 5.49 17.63
N LYS A 66 16.72 6.66 17.63
CA LYS A 66 17.33 7.97 17.90
C LYS A 66 18.56 8.22 17.03
N ILE A 67 18.43 7.94 15.74
CA ILE A 67 19.52 8.10 14.77
C ILE A 67 19.65 9.58 14.32
N LEU A 68 18.78 10.46 14.85
CA LEU A 68 18.86 11.93 14.75
C LEU A 68 18.66 12.54 16.14
#